data_AF-A0A978TT28-F1
#
_entry.id   AF-A0A978TT28-F1
#
_cell.length_a   1.000
_cell.length_b   1.000
_cell.length_c   1.000
_cell.angle_alpha   90.00
_cell.angle_beta   90.00
_cell.angle_gamma   90.00
#
_symmetry.space_group_name_H-M   'P 1'
#
loop_
_entity.id
_entity.type
_entity.pdbx_description
1 polymer ?
#
loop_
_entity_poly.entity_id
_entity_poly.type
_entity_poly.pdbx_seq_one_letter_code
_entity_poly.pdbx_strand_id
1 'polypeptide(L)'
;MNESSQIVAPTLALFLYDLREELGQDRSQIERNRHRFWRKIEPQLDRPEAELSEEDRQWLVQLETIEKPEAREIELLTRIRDTPLESLRDRRFPPSFYALQMGDTYALRVESSDPGERGMQSLEILSQLKRKVAFHVNHQLDSAELQEGKQGTIGQTWLLWGRLPGNHLSAQQIAKACCEQLLPNEMGNAEDFQTGKLVGASVYEWWQPPTEWHNLGRENWHQLAILFSPRQSVEGMRATMKMLYPHLMRLFCDRNKILRAYARSRQIKARLQADYGAIETMSRDLQTALQQPEISTPDWQNRLASMLELCSRYARLSGDLDHQERTIQTSLLNYRSALGKITDLDADCQLEFFAEFGNSIAENYRLQIEMEIAYFKSGLTVLEAITQSMQSAIALQRDVPAIAPTISPLWRRFKFRKTNS
;
A
#
# COMPACT_ATOMS: atom_id res chain seq x y z
N MET A 1 17.46 -33.91 23.32
CA MET A 1 17.04 -32.86 22.35
C MET A 1 15.66 -33.25 21.86
N ASN A 2 14.69 -32.34 21.91
CA ASN A 2 13.34 -32.62 21.43
C ASN A 2 13.35 -32.58 19.89
N GLU A 3 12.98 -33.68 19.23
CA GLU A 3 12.99 -33.81 17.76
C GLU A 3 11.98 -32.85 17.07
N SER A 4 11.10 -32.20 17.84
CA SER A 4 10.18 -31.13 17.41
C SER A 4 10.86 -29.83 16.99
N SER A 5 12.17 -29.69 17.22
CA SER A 5 12.90 -28.43 17.01
C SER A 5 13.92 -28.50 15.89
N GLN A 6 13.67 -29.31 14.85
CA GLN A 6 14.62 -29.47 13.74
C GLN A 6 14.02 -29.28 12.35
N ILE A 7 14.84 -28.74 11.44
CA ILE A 7 14.55 -28.55 10.01
C ILE A 7 15.80 -28.85 9.17
N VAL A 8 15.63 -29.32 7.95
CA VAL A 8 16.74 -29.60 7.03
C VAL A 8 16.74 -28.60 5.87
N ALA A 9 17.93 -28.05 5.60
CA ALA A 9 18.15 -27.04 4.55
C ALA A 9 17.13 -25.88 4.58
N PRO A 10 16.93 -25.21 5.73
CA PRO A 10 16.01 -24.10 5.82
C PRO A 10 16.49 -22.93 4.97
N THR A 11 15.56 -22.33 4.26
CA THR A 11 15.77 -21.12 3.48
C THR A 11 14.68 -20.12 3.79
N LEU A 12 15.09 -18.92 4.17
CA LEU A 12 14.20 -17.81 4.46
C LEU A 12 14.34 -16.76 3.36
N ALA A 13 13.22 -16.41 2.75
CA ALA A 13 13.12 -15.35 1.76
C ALA A 13 12.18 -14.24 2.24
N LEU A 14 12.59 -13.01 2.01
CA LEU A 14 11.77 -11.82 2.20
C LEU A 14 11.43 -11.25 0.83
N PHE A 15 10.14 -11.06 0.57
CA PHE A 15 9.63 -10.34 -0.59
C PHE A 15 9.21 -8.93 -0.16
N LEU A 16 9.76 -7.91 -0.82
CA LEU A 16 9.46 -6.51 -0.62
C LEU A 16 8.87 -5.92 -1.90
N TYR A 17 7.82 -5.14 -1.75
CA TYR A 17 7.16 -4.47 -2.87
C TYR A 17 7.15 -2.97 -2.65
N ASP A 18 7.64 -2.22 -3.63
CA ASP A 18 7.64 -0.76 -3.62
C ASP A 18 6.88 -0.18 -4.80
N LEU A 19 6.18 0.92 -4.55
CA LEU A 19 5.62 1.71 -5.63
C LEU A 19 6.77 2.26 -6.48
N ARG A 20 6.70 2.06 -7.79
CA ARG A 20 7.58 2.72 -8.75
C ARG A 20 6.95 4.04 -9.19
N GLU A 21 5.68 4.00 -9.57
CA GLU A 21 4.98 5.12 -10.19
C GLU A 21 3.47 4.98 -9.93
N GLU A 22 2.78 6.08 -9.67
CA GLU A 22 1.32 6.14 -9.51
C GLU A 22 0.77 7.30 -10.34
N LEU A 23 -0.51 7.22 -10.71
CA LEU A 23 -1.19 8.28 -11.45
C LEU A 23 -1.07 9.63 -10.72
N GLY A 24 -0.70 10.67 -11.47
CA GLY A 24 -0.55 12.02 -10.94
C GLY A 24 0.78 12.27 -10.22
N GLN A 25 1.69 11.29 -10.18
CA GLN A 25 3.02 11.53 -9.65
C GLN A 25 3.88 12.37 -10.60
N ASP A 26 4.54 13.38 -10.04
CA ASP A 26 5.54 14.14 -10.77
C ASP A 26 6.88 13.39 -10.81
N ARG A 27 7.80 13.94 -11.60
CA ARG A 27 9.14 13.39 -11.79
C ARG A 27 9.90 13.18 -10.48
N SER A 28 9.82 14.15 -9.56
CA SER A 28 10.51 14.09 -8.27
C SER A 28 9.94 12.99 -7.38
N GLN A 29 8.64 12.72 -7.45
CA GLN A 29 7.99 11.64 -6.71
C GLN A 29 8.42 10.26 -7.23
N ILE A 30 8.54 10.11 -8.54
CA ILE A 30 9.04 8.88 -9.17
C ILE A 30 10.52 8.65 -8.80
N GLU A 31 11.34 9.71 -8.77
CA GLU A 31 12.73 9.64 -8.33
C GLU A 31 12.85 9.24 -6.85
N ARG A 32 12.00 9.80 -5.97
CA ARG A 32 11.89 9.38 -4.57
C ARG A 32 11.55 7.90 -4.41
N ASN A 33 10.61 7.41 -5.21
CA ASN A 33 10.23 6.00 -5.23
C ASN A 33 11.42 5.10 -5.62
N ARG A 34 12.11 5.48 -6.71
CA ARG A 34 13.32 4.79 -7.18
C ARG A 34 14.41 4.77 -6.10
N HIS A 35 14.71 5.92 -5.51
CA HIS A 35 15.67 6.02 -4.42
C HIS A 35 15.30 5.12 -3.23
N ARG A 36 14.01 5.12 -2.82
CA ARG A 36 13.51 4.28 -1.74
C ARG A 36 13.63 2.77 -2.03
N PHE A 37 13.52 2.37 -3.29
CA PHE A 37 13.75 0.99 -3.70
C PHE A 37 15.24 0.64 -3.67
N TRP A 38 16.07 1.40 -4.40
CA TRP A 38 17.48 1.07 -4.59
C TRP A 38 18.32 1.17 -3.33
N ARG A 39 17.95 2.03 -2.38
CA ARG A 39 18.60 2.05 -1.06
C ARG A 39 18.43 0.76 -0.26
N LYS A 40 17.58 -0.18 -0.65
CA LYS A 40 17.50 -1.52 -0.01
C LYS A 40 18.56 -2.49 -0.53
N ILE A 41 19.23 -2.11 -1.62
CA ILE A 41 20.20 -2.92 -2.36
C ILE A 41 21.59 -2.26 -2.29
N GLU A 42 21.63 -0.93 -2.32
CA GLU A 42 22.86 -0.13 -2.42
C GLU A 42 23.09 0.70 -1.14
N PRO A 43 24.09 0.34 -0.31
CA PRO A 43 24.37 1.03 0.96
C PRO A 43 24.66 2.52 0.84
N GLN A 44 25.26 2.96 -0.26
CA GLN A 44 25.57 4.39 -0.47
C GLN A 44 24.33 5.28 -0.57
N LEU A 45 23.19 4.69 -0.92
CA LEU A 45 21.88 5.35 -1.01
C LEU A 45 21.12 5.34 0.33
N ASP A 46 21.76 4.95 1.44
CA ASP A 46 21.08 4.90 2.73
C ASP A 46 20.75 6.28 3.31
N ARG A 47 21.39 7.33 2.83
CA ARG A 47 21.09 8.70 3.25
C ARG A 47 19.79 9.22 2.61
N PRO A 48 19.11 10.19 3.24
CA PRO A 48 17.97 10.86 2.62
C PRO A 48 18.31 11.43 1.24
N GLU A 49 17.33 11.47 0.33
CA GLU A 49 17.53 11.94 -1.06
C GLU A 49 18.14 13.35 -1.12
N ALA A 50 17.73 14.23 -0.20
CA ALA A 50 18.23 15.60 -0.10
C ALA A 50 19.74 15.68 0.22
N GLU A 51 20.28 14.64 0.85
CA GLU A 51 21.67 14.56 1.32
C GLU A 51 22.56 13.73 0.39
N LEU A 52 22.01 13.20 -0.73
CA LEU A 52 22.77 12.45 -1.72
C LEU A 52 23.88 13.31 -2.34
N SER A 53 25.07 12.72 -2.40
CA SER A 53 26.20 13.29 -3.15
C SER A 53 25.85 13.39 -4.64
N GLU A 54 26.58 14.23 -5.37
CA GLU A 54 26.39 14.34 -6.82
C GLU A 54 26.63 13.00 -7.53
N GLU A 55 27.59 12.21 -7.06
CA GLU A 55 27.86 10.86 -7.55
C GLU A 55 26.67 9.91 -7.31
N ASP A 56 26.08 9.93 -6.12
CA ASP A 56 24.90 9.10 -5.79
C ASP A 56 23.66 9.52 -6.60
N ARG A 57 23.52 10.80 -6.93
CA ARG A 57 22.44 11.31 -7.80
C ARG A 57 22.63 10.85 -9.24
N GLN A 58 23.85 10.96 -9.77
CA GLN A 58 24.19 10.44 -11.09
C GLN A 58 23.98 8.93 -11.17
N TRP A 59 24.27 8.21 -10.08
CA TRP A 59 23.98 6.79 -9.97
C TRP A 59 22.49 6.48 -10.11
N LEU A 60 21.61 7.22 -9.45
CA LEU A 60 20.14 7.06 -9.62
C LEU A 60 19.67 7.31 -11.05
N VAL A 61 20.29 8.27 -11.75
CA VAL A 61 20.02 8.52 -13.18
C VAL A 61 20.47 7.34 -14.04
N GLN A 62 21.61 6.71 -13.74
CA GLN A 62 22.04 5.50 -14.43
C GLN A 62 21.07 4.32 -14.18
N LEU A 63 20.62 4.14 -12.95
CA LEU A 63 19.65 3.11 -12.56
C LEU A 63 18.27 3.31 -13.20
N GLU A 64 17.92 4.53 -13.60
CA GLU A 64 16.72 4.73 -14.39
C GLU A 64 16.84 4.12 -15.80
N THR A 65 18.02 4.20 -16.43
CA THR A 65 18.20 3.76 -17.83
C THR A 65 17.99 2.25 -18.04
N ILE A 66 18.08 1.47 -16.96
CA ILE A 66 17.81 0.03 -16.99
C ILE A 66 16.31 -0.28 -16.86
N GLU A 67 15.51 0.66 -16.38
CA GLU A 67 14.06 0.54 -16.28
C GLU A 67 13.40 0.56 -17.65
N LYS A 68 12.20 -0.03 -17.74
CA LYS A 68 11.39 -0.03 -18.96
C LYS A 68 9.94 0.22 -18.59
N PRO A 69 9.46 1.47 -18.60
CA PRO A 69 8.10 1.81 -18.17
C PRO A 69 7.00 1.01 -18.88
N GLU A 70 7.19 0.73 -20.17
CA GLU A 70 6.22 0.00 -21.00
C GLU A 70 6.30 -1.52 -20.86
N ALA A 71 7.35 -2.05 -20.22
CA ALA A 71 7.51 -3.48 -20.07
C ALA A 71 6.62 -4.01 -18.94
N ARG A 72 5.96 -5.15 -19.21
CA ARG A 72 5.19 -5.87 -18.20
C ARG A 72 6.06 -6.29 -17.01
N GLU A 73 7.26 -6.76 -17.31
CA GLU A 73 8.23 -7.23 -16.33
C GLU A 73 9.66 -7.11 -16.87
N ILE A 74 10.60 -6.70 -16.03
CA ILE A 74 12.05 -6.77 -16.32
C ILE A 74 12.84 -7.16 -15.07
N GLU A 75 13.90 -7.95 -15.27
CA GLU A 75 14.89 -8.22 -14.23
C GLU A 75 15.95 -7.11 -14.20
N LEU A 76 16.02 -6.39 -13.09
CA LEU A 76 16.85 -5.19 -12.97
C LEU A 76 18.33 -5.55 -12.83
N LEU A 77 18.68 -6.52 -11.98
CA LEU A 77 20.09 -6.85 -11.70
C LEU A 77 20.79 -7.52 -12.89
N THR A 78 20.08 -8.34 -13.68
CA THR A 78 20.64 -8.90 -14.92
C THR A 78 20.90 -7.80 -15.96
N ARG A 79 19.98 -6.83 -16.10
CA ARG A 79 20.19 -5.69 -16.99
C ARG A 79 21.36 -4.80 -16.60
N ILE A 80 21.67 -4.69 -15.30
CA ILE A 80 22.89 -4.02 -14.83
C ILE A 80 24.16 -4.71 -15.35
N ARG A 81 24.16 -6.04 -15.49
CA ARG A 81 25.30 -6.77 -16.07
C ARG A 81 25.38 -6.59 -17.58
N ASP A 82 24.25 -6.47 -18.25
CA ASP A 82 24.19 -6.36 -19.71
C ASP A 82 24.36 -4.93 -20.23
N THR A 83 24.20 -3.92 -19.37
CA THR A 83 24.30 -2.49 -19.74
C THR A 83 25.68 -2.12 -20.29
N PRO A 84 25.81 -1.25 -21.31
CA PRO A 84 27.10 -0.80 -21.81
C PRO A 84 27.86 0.13 -20.84
N LEU A 85 27.27 0.50 -19.71
CA LEU A 85 27.86 1.38 -18.70
C LEU A 85 28.81 0.59 -17.79
N GLU A 86 30.12 0.78 -17.95
CA GLU A 86 31.15 0.07 -17.17
C GLU A 86 31.01 0.26 -15.65
N SER A 87 30.63 1.46 -15.20
CA SER A 87 30.36 1.78 -13.78
C SER A 87 29.28 0.89 -13.15
N LEU A 88 28.31 0.46 -13.95
CA LEU A 88 27.22 -0.41 -13.53
C LEU A 88 27.63 -1.89 -13.56
N ARG A 89 28.45 -2.30 -14.55
CA ARG A 89 28.85 -3.70 -14.74
C ARG A 89 29.77 -4.25 -13.64
N ASP A 90 30.64 -3.41 -13.09
CA ASP A 90 31.62 -3.83 -12.08
C ASP A 90 30.98 -4.07 -10.68
N ARG A 91 29.71 -3.70 -10.50
CA ARG A 91 28.96 -3.93 -9.26
C ARG A 91 28.62 -5.40 -9.08
N ARG A 92 28.98 -5.94 -7.92
CA ARG A 92 28.58 -7.28 -7.50
C ARG A 92 27.44 -7.18 -6.51
N PHE A 93 26.26 -7.61 -6.94
CA PHE A 93 25.14 -7.87 -6.05
C PHE A 93 25.28 -9.26 -5.42
N PRO A 94 24.91 -9.43 -4.14
CA PRO A 94 24.88 -10.76 -3.54
C PRO A 94 23.91 -11.65 -4.33
N PRO A 95 24.23 -12.94 -4.55
CA PRO A 95 23.37 -13.86 -5.30
C PRO A 95 22.01 -14.09 -4.62
N SER A 96 21.87 -13.68 -3.36
CA SER A 96 20.62 -13.69 -2.59
C SER A 96 19.60 -12.64 -3.06
N PHE A 97 20.01 -11.64 -3.84
CA PHE A 97 19.12 -10.59 -4.33
C PHE A 97 18.53 -10.96 -5.68
N TYR A 98 17.23 -10.74 -5.83
CA TYR A 98 16.53 -10.79 -7.10
C TYR A 98 15.56 -9.63 -7.17
N ALA A 99 15.79 -8.71 -8.12
CA ALA A 99 15.02 -7.47 -8.24
C ALA A 99 14.32 -7.38 -9.59
N LEU A 100 13.00 -7.17 -9.57
CA LEU A 100 12.18 -6.96 -10.75
C LEU A 100 11.51 -5.59 -10.73
N GLN A 101 11.28 -5.05 -11.92
CA GLN A 101 10.22 -4.07 -12.15
C GLN A 101 9.03 -4.82 -12.76
N MET A 102 7.84 -4.68 -12.18
CA MET A 102 6.58 -5.23 -12.64
C MET A 102 5.57 -4.10 -12.85
N GLY A 103 5.63 -3.46 -14.03
CA GLY A 103 4.82 -2.29 -14.35
C GLY A 103 5.10 -1.09 -13.44
N ASP A 104 4.11 -0.75 -12.61
CA ASP A 104 4.10 0.35 -11.62
C ASP A 104 4.76 0.00 -10.28
N THR A 105 5.37 -1.18 -10.16
CA THR A 105 5.87 -1.72 -8.90
C THR A 105 7.29 -2.27 -9.05
N TYR A 106 8.15 -1.98 -8.08
CA TYR A 106 9.39 -2.73 -7.87
C TYR A 106 9.15 -3.90 -6.92
N ALA A 107 9.76 -5.05 -7.21
CA ALA A 107 9.84 -6.17 -6.30
C ALA A 107 11.28 -6.54 -6.02
N LEU A 108 11.56 -6.82 -4.76
CA LEU A 108 12.85 -7.32 -4.31
C LEU A 108 12.63 -8.59 -3.49
N ARG A 109 13.31 -9.67 -3.88
CA ARG A 109 13.46 -10.86 -3.06
C ARG A 109 14.88 -10.89 -2.50
N VAL A 110 14.99 -11.04 -1.18
CA VAL A 110 16.26 -11.27 -0.48
C VAL A 110 16.19 -12.61 0.22
N GLU A 111 17.13 -13.50 -0.08
CA GLU A 111 17.14 -14.87 0.43
C GLU A 111 18.35 -15.14 1.33
N SER A 112 18.16 -15.93 2.37
CA SER A 112 19.23 -16.48 3.18
C SER A 112 18.95 -17.96 3.42
N SER A 113 19.87 -18.80 2.95
CA SER A 113 19.90 -20.23 3.21
C SER A 113 21.09 -20.56 4.09
N ASP A 114 21.02 -21.63 4.88
CA ASP A 114 22.23 -22.15 5.50
C ASP A 114 23.13 -22.81 4.43
N PRO A 115 24.41 -22.39 4.29
CA PRO A 115 25.33 -22.93 3.28
C PRO A 115 25.80 -24.36 3.61
N GLY A 116 25.52 -24.88 4.81
CA GLY A 116 25.83 -26.23 5.16
C GLY A 116 24.77 -27.20 4.66
N GLU A 117 25.15 -28.16 3.82
CA GLU A 117 24.44 -29.45 3.70
C GLU A 117 24.52 -30.28 5.01
N ARG A 118 24.67 -29.61 6.15
CA ARG A 118 24.87 -30.19 7.47
C ARG A 118 23.52 -30.64 8.02
N GLY A 119 23.02 -31.74 7.50
CA GLY A 119 21.97 -32.55 8.13
C GLY A 119 20.80 -31.76 8.75
N MET A 120 20.35 -32.21 9.92
CA MET A 120 19.26 -31.60 10.68
C MET A 120 19.77 -30.40 11.50
N GLN A 121 19.06 -29.28 11.44
CA GLN A 121 19.42 -28.03 12.12
C GLN A 121 18.40 -27.67 13.19
N SER A 122 18.86 -27.07 14.30
CA SER A 122 17.97 -26.47 15.30
C SER A 122 17.18 -25.31 14.70
N LEU A 123 15.91 -25.13 15.09
CA LEU A 123 15.09 -23.99 14.65
C LEU A 123 15.65 -22.63 15.05
N GLU A 124 16.58 -22.57 16.00
CA GLU A 124 17.32 -21.33 16.34
C GLU A 124 18.07 -20.72 15.15
N ILE A 125 18.37 -21.53 14.12
CA ILE A 125 18.96 -21.04 12.86
C ILE A 125 18.07 -20.03 12.16
N LEU A 126 16.74 -20.12 12.31
CA LEU A 126 15.78 -19.25 11.62
C LEU A 126 15.94 -17.79 12.05
N SER A 127 16.19 -17.56 13.34
CA SER A 127 16.50 -16.24 13.89
C SER A 127 17.78 -15.66 13.28
N GLN A 128 18.78 -16.50 13.03
CA GLN A 128 20.02 -16.09 12.36
C GLN A 128 19.78 -15.79 10.87
N LEU A 129 18.98 -16.60 10.18
CA LEU A 129 18.60 -16.35 8.78
C LEU A 129 17.83 -15.03 8.66
N LYS A 130 16.89 -14.76 9.56
CA LYS A 130 16.11 -13.51 9.59
C LYS A 130 17.03 -12.30 9.78
N ARG A 131 17.96 -12.36 10.74
CA ARG A 131 18.98 -11.32 10.94
C ARG A 131 19.87 -11.11 9.71
N LYS A 132 20.30 -12.18 9.04
CA LYS A 132 21.07 -12.07 7.78
C LYS A 132 20.28 -11.36 6.68
N VAL A 133 19.00 -11.71 6.50
CA VAL A 133 18.13 -11.03 5.52
C VAL A 133 17.96 -9.55 5.88
N ALA A 134 17.65 -9.25 7.13
CA ALA A 134 17.49 -7.88 7.59
C ALA A 134 18.80 -7.07 7.49
N PHE A 135 19.94 -7.67 7.81
CA PHE A 135 21.28 -7.07 7.65
C PHE A 135 21.54 -6.70 6.19
N HIS A 136 21.24 -7.59 5.23
CA HIS A 136 21.41 -7.30 3.81
C HIS A 136 20.57 -6.11 3.33
N VAL A 137 19.36 -5.92 3.87
CA VAL A 137 18.46 -4.83 3.45
C VAL A 137 18.75 -3.53 4.20
N ASN A 138 19.03 -3.60 5.51
CA ASN A 138 19.30 -2.44 6.35
C ASN A 138 20.73 -1.90 6.18
N HIS A 139 21.67 -2.74 5.74
CA HIS A 139 23.11 -2.44 5.67
C HIS A 139 23.76 -2.07 7.02
N GLN A 140 23.12 -2.41 8.14
CA GLN A 140 23.54 -2.06 9.50
C GLN A 140 23.47 -3.27 10.44
N LEU A 141 24.19 -3.19 11.57
CA LEU A 141 24.47 -4.29 12.49
C LEU A 141 23.23 -5.00 13.06
N ASP A 142 23.31 -6.34 13.00
CA ASP A 142 22.53 -7.45 13.58
C ASP A 142 21.14 -7.16 14.21
N SER A 143 20.26 -6.47 13.49
CA SER A 143 18.82 -6.42 13.79
C SER A 143 18.08 -7.56 13.10
N ALA A 144 17.07 -8.14 13.77
CA ALA A 144 16.14 -9.09 13.14
C ALA A 144 15.02 -8.38 12.35
N GLU A 145 14.81 -7.09 12.59
CA GLU A 145 13.73 -6.30 11.99
C GLU A 145 14.24 -5.27 10.97
N LEU A 146 13.41 -4.98 9.97
CA LEU A 146 13.66 -3.94 8.98
C LEU A 146 13.41 -2.55 9.57
N GLN A 147 14.25 -1.60 9.21
CA GLN A 147 14.02 -0.18 9.54
C GLN A 147 12.79 0.36 8.78
N GLU A 148 12.10 1.35 9.34
CA GLU A 148 10.87 1.93 8.76
C GLU A 148 11.08 2.42 7.31
N GLY A 149 12.24 2.98 6.99
CA GLY A 149 12.59 3.42 5.62
C GLY A 149 12.99 2.30 4.66
N LYS A 150 13.12 1.07 5.15
CA LYS A 150 13.59 -0.13 4.43
C LYS A 150 12.50 -1.18 4.23
N GLN A 151 11.32 -0.98 4.81
CA GLN A 151 10.14 -1.78 4.53
C GLN A 151 9.61 -1.49 3.12
N GLY A 152 8.84 -2.44 2.57
CA GLY A 152 8.17 -2.26 1.28
C GLY A 152 7.02 -1.27 1.40
N THR A 153 6.96 -0.28 0.52
CA THR A 153 5.87 0.72 0.54
C THR A 153 4.51 0.16 0.15
N ILE A 154 4.48 -0.91 -0.66
CA ILE A 154 3.24 -1.63 -0.97
C ILE A 154 2.98 -2.70 0.09
N GLY A 155 4.03 -3.42 0.48
CA GLY A 155 3.96 -4.41 1.53
C GLY A 155 5.10 -5.41 1.44
N GLN A 156 5.03 -6.43 2.27
CA GLN A 156 6.07 -7.44 2.38
C GLN A 156 5.51 -8.80 2.74
N THR A 157 6.27 -9.86 2.44
CA THR A 157 5.89 -11.24 2.78
C THR A 157 7.14 -12.05 3.09
N TRP A 158 7.10 -12.78 4.19
CA TRP A 158 8.14 -13.74 4.56
C TRP A 158 7.77 -15.13 4.04
N LEU A 159 8.74 -15.83 3.48
CA LEU A 159 8.59 -17.20 3.02
C LEU A 159 9.72 -18.04 3.61
N LEU A 160 9.34 -18.99 4.45
CA LEU A 160 10.21 -20.07 4.87
C LEU A 160 9.95 -21.29 3.99
N TRP A 161 11.01 -21.96 3.55
CA TRP A 161 10.87 -23.31 3.03
C TRP A 161 12.04 -24.19 3.47
N GLY A 162 11.80 -25.49 3.53
CA GLY A 162 12.78 -26.47 3.97
C GLY A 162 12.16 -27.86 4.04
N ARG A 163 12.94 -28.84 4.49
CA ARG A 163 12.50 -30.23 4.59
C ARG A 163 12.27 -30.65 6.03
N LEU A 164 11.24 -31.44 6.24
CA LEU A 164 10.97 -32.10 7.51
C LEU A 164 12.05 -33.18 7.80
N PRO A 165 12.45 -33.36 9.07
CA PRO A 165 13.34 -34.45 9.44
C PRO A 165 12.65 -35.84 9.29
N GLY A 166 13.44 -36.89 9.03
CA GLY A 166 12.90 -38.26 8.79
C GLY A 166 12.03 -38.83 9.92
N ASN A 167 12.28 -38.40 11.16
CA ASN A 167 11.62 -38.90 12.37
C ASN A 167 10.56 -37.93 12.91
N HIS A 168 10.08 -37.00 12.07
CA HIS A 168 9.29 -35.84 12.49
C HIS A 168 8.03 -36.16 13.32
N LEU A 169 7.79 -35.28 14.30
CA LEU A 169 6.47 -34.94 14.79
C LEU A 169 5.64 -34.25 13.68
N SER A 170 4.33 -34.06 13.89
CA SER A 170 3.42 -33.47 12.88
C SER A 170 4.04 -32.24 12.21
N ALA A 171 4.01 -32.18 10.87
CA ALA A 171 4.53 -31.04 10.07
C ALA A 171 3.99 -29.68 10.56
N GLN A 172 2.77 -29.70 11.10
CA GLN A 172 2.10 -28.57 11.71
C GLN A 172 2.83 -28.04 12.95
N GLN A 173 3.36 -28.92 13.80
CA GLN A 173 4.08 -28.52 15.02
C GLN A 173 5.41 -27.86 14.66
N ILE A 174 6.10 -28.36 13.64
CA ILE A 174 7.34 -27.74 13.14
C ILE A 174 7.03 -26.38 12.51
N ALA A 175 5.97 -26.26 11.72
CA ALA A 175 5.54 -24.98 11.16
C ALA A 175 5.23 -23.95 12.26
N LYS A 176 4.48 -24.34 13.29
CA LYS A 176 4.18 -23.49 14.46
C LYS A 176 5.47 -22.98 15.12
N ALA A 177 6.38 -23.91 15.43
CA ALA A 177 7.65 -23.56 16.06
C ALA A 177 8.52 -22.67 15.16
N CYS A 178 8.46 -22.84 13.83
CA CYS A 178 9.16 -21.97 12.89
C CYS A 178 8.57 -20.55 12.89
N CYS A 179 7.24 -20.41 12.93
CA CYS A 179 6.57 -19.12 13.02
C CYS A 179 6.93 -18.39 14.31
N GLU A 180 6.90 -19.08 15.46
CA GLU A 180 7.30 -18.50 16.75
C GLU A 180 8.73 -17.94 16.76
N GLN A 181 9.66 -18.56 16.02
CA GLN A 181 11.05 -18.04 15.89
C GLN A 181 11.16 -16.81 14.96
N LEU A 182 10.20 -16.64 14.05
CA LEU A 182 10.25 -15.59 13.02
C LEU A 182 9.38 -14.39 13.36
N LEU A 183 8.41 -14.54 14.27
CA LEU A 183 7.55 -13.45 14.72
C LEU A 183 8.29 -12.49 15.66
N PRO A 184 8.04 -11.18 15.53
CA PRO A 184 8.29 -10.23 16.60
C PRO A 184 7.67 -10.69 17.93
N ASN A 185 8.41 -10.51 19.03
CA ASN A 185 7.99 -10.90 20.39
C ASN A 185 6.65 -10.29 20.84
N GLU A 186 6.19 -9.23 20.18
CA GLU A 186 4.97 -8.48 20.51
C GLU A 186 3.70 -9.07 19.86
N MET A 187 3.84 -10.05 18.95
CA MET A 187 2.71 -10.75 18.34
C MET A 187 2.33 -12.01 19.13
N GLY A 188 1.01 -12.26 19.21
CA GLY A 188 0.40 -13.33 20.01
C GLY A 188 0.73 -14.75 19.54
N ASN A 189 0.05 -15.74 20.14
CA ASN A 189 0.34 -17.16 19.93
C ASN A 189 0.07 -17.64 18.50
N ALA A 190 0.90 -18.61 18.10
CA ALA A 190 0.94 -19.23 16.79
C ALA A 190 -0.14 -20.23 16.41
N GLU A 191 -1.34 -20.04 16.94
CA GLU A 191 -2.34 -21.11 16.91
C GLU A 191 -3.20 -21.09 15.64
N ASP A 192 -3.36 -19.91 15.02
CA ASP A 192 -4.28 -19.69 13.91
C ASP A 192 -3.55 -19.57 12.55
N PHE A 193 -2.96 -20.67 12.08
CA PHE A 193 -2.48 -20.78 10.70
C PHE A 193 -3.47 -21.53 9.81
N GLN A 194 -3.57 -21.10 8.56
CA GLN A 194 -4.24 -21.85 7.51
C GLN A 194 -3.29 -22.93 6.98
N THR A 195 -3.83 -24.09 6.61
CA THR A 195 -3.03 -25.23 6.14
C THR A 195 -3.38 -25.60 4.72
N GLY A 196 -2.41 -26.09 3.97
CA GLY A 196 -2.59 -26.54 2.61
C GLY A 196 -1.50 -27.50 2.12
N LYS A 197 -1.52 -27.78 0.82
CA LYS A 197 -0.55 -28.63 0.13
C LYS A 197 -0.18 -28.05 -1.23
N LEU A 198 1.09 -28.15 -1.58
CA LEU A 198 1.61 -27.69 -2.86
C LEU A 198 2.85 -28.48 -3.26
N VAL A 199 2.83 -29.10 -4.44
CA VAL A 199 3.89 -29.91 -5.03
C VAL A 199 4.43 -30.95 -4.03
N GLY A 200 3.52 -31.63 -3.34
CA GLY A 200 3.85 -32.64 -2.31
C GLY A 200 4.45 -32.10 -1.01
N ALA A 201 4.51 -30.77 -0.83
CA ALA A 201 4.87 -30.12 0.43
C ALA A 201 3.63 -29.68 1.21
N SER A 202 3.75 -29.61 2.53
CA SER A 202 2.74 -28.98 3.40
C SER A 202 2.95 -27.47 3.40
N VAL A 203 1.88 -26.70 3.25
CA VAL A 203 1.91 -25.24 3.24
C VAL A 203 1.17 -24.71 4.46
N TYR A 204 1.73 -23.68 5.09
CA TYR A 204 1.14 -23.00 6.25
C TYR A 204 1.17 -21.50 6.02
N GLU A 205 0.01 -20.85 5.94
CA GLU A 205 -0.11 -19.40 5.89
C GLU A 205 -0.43 -18.86 7.27
N TRP A 206 0.40 -17.93 7.72
CA TRP A 206 0.05 -17.00 8.78
C TRP A 206 -0.24 -15.66 8.17
N TRP A 207 -1.44 -15.16 8.43
CA TRP A 207 -1.77 -13.77 8.14
C TRP A 207 -2.54 -13.13 9.27
N GLN A 208 -1.98 -12.03 9.79
CA GLN A 208 -2.68 -11.14 10.69
C GLN A 208 -3.09 -9.88 9.91
N PRO A 209 -4.39 -9.69 9.61
CA PRO A 209 -4.85 -8.45 9.00
C PRO A 209 -4.64 -7.30 9.99
N PRO A 210 -4.38 -6.08 9.49
CA PRO A 210 -4.23 -4.91 10.36
C PRO A 210 -5.56 -4.61 11.07
N THR A 211 -5.48 -4.26 12.34
CA THR A 211 -6.62 -3.71 13.09
C THR A 211 -6.83 -2.24 12.74
N GLU A 212 -5.73 -1.49 12.60
CA GLU A 212 -5.72 -0.12 12.13
C GLU A 212 -5.17 -0.05 10.70
N TRP A 213 -6.07 0.04 9.73
CA TRP A 213 -5.73 0.15 8.31
C TRP A 213 -4.86 1.37 7.95
N HIS A 214 -4.71 2.34 8.86
CA HIS A 214 -3.80 3.47 8.70
C HIS A 214 -2.33 3.07 8.90
N ASN A 215 -2.07 2.00 9.66
CA ASN A 215 -0.75 1.50 10.05
C ASN A 215 -0.41 0.17 9.35
N LEU A 216 -0.84 0.00 8.11
CA LEU A 216 -0.67 -1.25 7.34
C LEU A 216 0.77 -1.80 7.41
N GLY A 217 1.80 -0.96 7.28
CA GLY A 217 3.20 -1.40 7.29
C GLY A 217 3.69 -1.99 8.62
N ARG A 218 3.04 -1.65 9.75
CA ARG A 218 3.40 -2.14 11.09
C ARG A 218 2.56 -3.32 11.54
N GLU A 219 1.30 -3.38 11.09
CA GLU A 219 0.33 -4.37 11.58
C GLU A 219 0.06 -5.52 10.60
N ASN A 220 0.30 -5.34 9.29
CA ASN A 220 0.07 -6.40 8.32
C ASN A 220 1.27 -7.36 8.28
N TRP A 221 1.11 -8.50 8.95
CA TRP A 221 2.11 -9.56 8.98
C TRP A 221 1.65 -10.75 8.15
N HIS A 222 2.41 -11.05 7.10
CA HIS A 222 2.14 -12.17 6.21
C HIS A 222 3.39 -13.04 6.08
N GLN A 223 3.25 -14.29 6.52
CA GLN A 223 4.30 -15.29 6.50
C GLN A 223 3.75 -16.60 5.95
N LEU A 224 4.54 -17.25 5.09
CA LEU A 224 4.24 -18.57 4.54
C LEU A 224 5.37 -19.53 4.90
N ALA A 225 5.03 -20.77 5.26
CA ALA A 225 5.98 -21.86 5.40
C ALA A 225 5.62 -23.00 4.42
N ILE A 226 6.59 -23.42 3.61
CA ILE A 226 6.48 -24.57 2.70
C ILE A 226 7.43 -25.67 3.18
N LEU A 227 6.87 -26.72 3.79
CA LEU A 227 7.62 -27.80 4.41
C LEU A 227 7.52 -29.07 3.56
N PHE A 228 8.63 -29.43 2.92
CA PHE A 228 8.71 -30.61 2.07
C PHE A 228 8.82 -31.90 2.88
N SER A 229 8.26 -32.97 2.32
CA SER A 229 8.36 -34.32 2.87
C SER A 229 9.81 -34.77 3.06
N PRO A 230 10.13 -35.60 4.08
CA PRO A 230 11.48 -36.14 4.26
C PRO A 230 12.00 -36.93 3.06
N ARG A 231 11.11 -37.42 2.18
CA ARG A 231 11.47 -38.16 0.96
C ARG A 231 11.99 -37.27 -0.18
N GLN A 232 11.71 -35.97 -0.14
CA GLN A 232 12.16 -35.03 -1.17
C GLN A 232 13.66 -34.76 -1.04
N SER A 233 14.42 -34.78 -2.14
CA SER A 233 15.83 -34.38 -2.14
C SER A 233 15.97 -32.86 -2.02
N VAL A 234 17.12 -32.39 -1.51
CA VAL A 234 17.38 -30.95 -1.37
C VAL A 234 17.43 -30.26 -2.75
N GLU A 235 18.01 -30.92 -3.74
CA GLU A 235 18.05 -30.47 -5.13
C GLU A 235 16.64 -30.41 -5.72
N GLY A 236 15.81 -31.40 -5.43
CA GLY A 236 14.42 -31.45 -5.86
C GLY A 236 13.61 -30.30 -5.27
N MET A 237 13.77 -30.00 -3.97
CA MET A 237 13.14 -28.84 -3.35
C MET A 237 13.56 -27.53 -4.02
N ARG A 238 14.87 -27.34 -4.23
CA ARG A 238 15.41 -26.13 -4.89
C ARG A 238 14.86 -25.98 -6.30
N ALA A 239 14.74 -27.08 -7.06
CA ALA A 239 14.15 -27.08 -8.39
C ALA A 239 12.66 -26.68 -8.35
N THR A 240 11.89 -27.25 -7.41
CA THR A 240 10.49 -26.86 -7.18
C THR A 240 10.36 -25.38 -6.85
N MET A 241 11.17 -24.88 -5.92
CA MET A 241 11.14 -23.47 -5.53
C MET A 241 11.50 -22.54 -6.68
N LYS A 242 12.49 -22.91 -7.52
CA LYS A 242 12.84 -22.16 -8.73
C LYS A 242 11.65 -21.98 -9.68
N MET A 243 10.78 -22.99 -9.80
CA MET A 243 9.55 -22.91 -10.60
C MET A 243 8.47 -22.07 -9.92
N LEU A 244 8.32 -22.18 -8.59
CA LEU A 244 7.29 -21.47 -7.83
C LEU A 244 7.58 -19.97 -7.66
N TYR A 245 8.84 -19.57 -7.54
CA TYR A 245 9.23 -18.21 -7.18
C TYR A 245 8.61 -17.10 -8.05
N PRO A 246 8.63 -17.17 -9.40
CA PRO A 246 8.00 -16.14 -10.22
C PRO A 246 6.51 -15.97 -9.93
N HIS A 247 5.80 -17.08 -9.69
CA HIS A 247 4.37 -17.08 -9.42
C HIS A 247 4.05 -16.57 -8.02
N LEU A 248 4.80 -17.02 -7.00
CA LEU A 248 4.66 -16.53 -5.63
C LEU A 248 4.94 -15.04 -5.53
N MET A 249 5.99 -14.55 -6.22
CA MET A 249 6.31 -13.12 -6.22
C MET A 249 5.20 -12.28 -6.84
N ARG A 250 4.55 -12.77 -7.91
CA ARG A 250 3.40 -12.09 -8.49
C ARG A 250 2.18 -12.13 -7.57
N LEU A 251 1.87 -13.31 -7.04
CA LEU A 251 0.75 -13.53 -6.13
C LEU A 251 0.84 -12.59 -4.91
N PHE A 252 2.01 -12.56 -4.24
CA PHE A 252 2.24 -11.72 -3.08
C PHE A 252 2.25 -10.23 -3.44
N CYS A 253 2.76 -9.85 -4.61
CA CYS A 253 2.67 -8.46 -5.09
C CYS A 253 1.21 -8.01 -5.18
N ASP A 254 0.39 -8.75 -5.91
CA ASP A 254 -1.01 -8.38 -6.14
C ASP A 254 -1.83 -8.43 -4.84
N ARG A 255 -1.54 -9.38 -3.93
CA ARG A 255 -2.10 -9.41 -2.56
C ARG A 255 -1.80 -8.13 -1.79
N ASN A 256 -0.54 -7.71 -1.75
CA ASN A 256 -0.14 -6.51 -1.02
C ASN A 256 -0.69 -5.23 -1.66
N LYS A 257 -0.84 -5.18 -3.00
CA LYS A 257 -1.53 -4.08 -3.69
C LYS A 257 -2.99 -3.95 -3.28
N ILE A 258 -3.72 -5.07 -3.19
CA ILE A 258 -5.11 -5.09 -2.72
C ILE A 258 -5.19 -4.50 -1.31
N LEU A 259 -4.35 -4.98 -0.39
CA LEU A 259 -4.34 -4.50 1.00
C LEU A 259 -3.98 -3.02 1.10
N ARG A 260 -3.00 -2.55 0.33
CA ARG A 260 -2.63 -1.13 0.29
C ARG A 260 -3.75 -0.25 -0.28
N ALA A 261 -4.38 -0.68 -1.36
CA ALA A 261 -5.49 0.07 -1.96
C ALA A 261 -6.69 0.15 -0.98
N TYR A 262 -6.99 -0.95 -0.29
CA TYR A 262 -8.01 -0.95 0.74
C TYR A 262 -7.64 -0.05 1.93
N ALA A 263 -6.41 -0.11 2.44
CA ALA A 263 -5.91 0.80 3.47
C ALA A 263 -6.07 2.28 3.08
N ARG A 264 -5.67 2.63 1.86
CA ARG A 264 -5.80 3.98 1.32
C ARG A 264 -7.26 4.40 1.17
N SER A 265 -8.15 3.49 0.79
CA SER A 265 -9.59 3.77 0.74
C SER A 265 -10.15 4.14 2.11
N ARG A 266 -9.68 3.51 3.20
CA ARG A 266 -10.10 3.85 4.58
C ARG A 266 -9.69 5.28 4.96
N GLN A 267 -8.47 5.67 4.58
CA GLN A 267 -7.96 7.04 4.79
C GLN A 267 -8.77 8.08 4.00
N ILE A 268 -9.07 7.78 2.73
CA ILE A 268 -9.88 8.65 1.87
C ILE A 268 -11.30 8.80 2.43
N LYS A 269 -11.93 7.69 2.84
CA LYS A 269 -13.25 7.69 3.48
C LYS A 269 -13.30 8.61 4.69
N ALA A 270 -12.33 8.51 5.61
CA ALA A 270 -12.30 9.35 6.80
C ALA A 270 -12.24 10.85 6.44
N ARG A 271 -11.49 11.21 5.39
CA ARG A 271 -11.43 12.60 4.87
C ARG A 271 -12.72 13.04 4.20
N LEU A 272 -13.34 12.18 3.39
CA LEU A 272 -14.64 12.44 2.77
C LEU A 272 -15.74 12.66 3.82
N GLN A 273 -15.74 11.90 4.92
CA GLN A 273 -16.68 12.10 6.03
C GLN A 273 -16.46 13.45 6.72
N ALA A 274 -15.20 13.83 6.97
CA ALA A 274 -14.88 15.12 7.57
C ALA A 274 -15.30 16.29 6.65
N ASP A 275 -14.98 16.21 5.35
CA ASP A 275 -15.39 17.21 4.36
C ASP A 275 -16.92 17.27 4.24
N TYR A 276 -17.63 16.13 4.25
CA TYR A 276 -19.11 16.11 4.25
C TYR A 276 -19.71 16.84 5.47
N GLY A 277 -19.15 16.66 6.66
CA GLY A 277 -19.60 17.40 7.85
C GLY A 277 -19.37 18.92 7.75
N ALA A 278 -18.28 19.33 7.12
CA ALA A 278 -18.01 20.75 6.85
C ALA A 278 -19.02 21.34 5.85
N ILE A 279 -19.40 20.57 4.83
CA ILE A 279 -20.39 20.95 3.82
C ILE A 279 -21.77 21.19 4.46
N GLU A 280 -22.23 20.25 5.28
CA GLU A 280 -23.50 20.37 6.01
C GLU A 280 -23.53 21.59 6.94
N THR A 281 -22.38 21.94 7.51
CA THR A 281 -22.26 23.14 8.36
C THR A 281 -22.34 24.42 7.52
N MET A 282 -21.58 24.49 6.42
CA MET A 282 -21.64 25.63 5.50
C MET A 282 -23.03 25.82 4.87
N SER A 283 -23.72 24.73 4.55
CA SER A 283 -25.09 24.75 4.02
C SER A 283 -26.06 25.43 4.99
N ARG A 284 -26.02 25.04 6.27
CA ARG A 284 -26.86 25.62 7.33
C ARG A 284 -26.51 27.08 7.60
N ASP A 285 -25.23 27.40 7.62
CA ASP A 285 -24.76 28.79 7.77
C ASP A 285 -25.27 29.66 6.63
N LEU A 286 -25.25 29.17 5.40
CA LEU A 286 -25.77 29.87 4.23
C LEU A 286 -27.28 30.10 4.33
N GLN A 287 -28.05 29.08 4.72
CA GLN A 287 -29.50 29.23 4.89
C GLN A 287 -29.82 30.30 5.95
N THR A 288 -29.05 30.34 7.04
CA THR A 288 -29.20 31.35 8.09
C THR A 288 -28.81 32.74 7.59
N ALA A 289 -27.71 32.83 6.83
CA ALA A 289 -27.22 34.06 6.23
C ALA A 289 -28.21 34.68 5.24
N LEU A 290 -28.86 33.87 4.40
CA LEU A 290 -29.90 34.33 3.47
C LEU A 290 -31.13 34.94 4.17
N GLN A 291 -31.32 34.67 5.46
CA GLN A 291 -32.40 35.27 6.26
C GLN A 291 -31.99 36.61 6.90
N GLN A 292 -30.73 37.03 6.81
CA GLN A 292 -30.27 38.29 7.42
C GLN A 292 -30.36 39.47 6.43
N PRO A 293 -30.76 40.68 6.89
CA PRO A 293 -31.01 41.82 5.99
C PRO A 293 -29.77 42.44 5.37
N GLU A 294 -28.60 42.32 6.00
CA GLU A 294 -27.34 42.91 5.54
C GLU A 294 -26.18 41.94 5.80
N ILE A 295 -25.63 41.36 4.74
CA ILE A 295 -24.37 40.64 4.78
C ILE A 295 -23.42 41.29 3.78
N SER A 296 -22.20 41.58 4.22
CA SER A 296 -21.20 42.25 3.40
C SER A 296 -20.77 41.35 2.22
N THR A 297 -20.58 41.94 1.04
CA THR A 297 -20.10 41.23 -0.16
C THR A 297 -18.74 40.54 0.04
N PRO A 298 -17.76 41.10 0.78
CA PRO A 298 -16.51 40.41 1.09
C PRO A 298 -16.70 39.09 1.87
N ASP A 299 -17.64 39.05 2.82
CA ASP A 299 -17.92 37.82 3.58
C ASP A 299 -18.49 36.72 2.70
N TRP A 300 -19.36 37.07 1.74
CA TRP A 300 -19.89 36.15 0.74
C TRP A 300 -18.80 35.60 -0.19
N GLN A 301 -17.86 36.44 -0.61
CA GLN A 301 -16.75 36.02 -1.47
C GLN A 301 -15.82 35.03 -0.76
N ASN A 302 -15.49 35.30 0.51
CA ASN A 302 -14.66 34.40 1.31
C ASN A 302 -15.35 33.05 1.55
N ARG A 303 -16.67 33.06 1.83
CA ARG A 303 -17.46 31.83 1.99
C ARG A 303 -17.52 31.02 0.70
N LEU A 304 -17.73 31.67 -0.45
CA LEU A 304 -17.72 31.01 -1.75
C LEU A 304 -16.35 30.40 -2.07
N ALA A 305 -15.26 31.12 -1.81
CA ALA A 305 -13.91 30.62 -2.04
C ALA A 305 -13.61 29.35 -1.21
N SER A 306 -13.90 29.38 0.10
CA SER A 306 -13.76 28.21 0.98
C SER A 306 -14.62 27.04 0.52
N MET A 307 -15.83 27.31 0.03
CA MET A 307 -16.72 26.27 -0.48
C MET A 307 -16.19 25.66 -1.79
N LEU A 308 -15.70 26.47 -2.73
CA LEU A 308 -15.10 25.97 -3.97
C LEU A 308 -13.86 25.11 -3.69
N GLU A 309 -13.04 25.48 -2.70
CA GLU A 309 -11.90 24.67 -2.27
C GLU A 309 -12.36 23.31 -1.70
N LEU A 310 -13.40 23.33 -0.85
CA LEU A 310 -14.00 22.12 -0.29
C LEU A 310 -14.60 21.22 -1.38
N CYS A 311 -15.33 21.79 -2.35
CA CYS A 311 -15.86 21.08 -3.52
C CYS A 311 -14.74 20.41 -4.33
N SER A 312 -13.70 21.17 -4.65
CA SER A 312 -12.55 20.68 -5.43
C SER A 312 -11.85 19.52 -4.71
N ARG A 313 -11.61 19.66 -3.40
CA ARG A 313 -11.02 18.62 -2.57
C ARG A 313 -11.92 17.38 -2.48
N TYR A 314 -13.22 17.56 -2.28
CA TYR A 314 -14.18 16.47 -2.18
C TYR A 314 -14.32 15.68 -3.49
N ALA A 315 -14.38 16.39 -4.62
CA ALA A 315 -14.41 15.78 -5.95
C ALA A 315 -13.13 14.98 -6.22
N ARG A 316 -11.96 15.54 -5.88
CA ARG A 316 -10.68 14.84 -6.01
C ARG A 316 -10.63 13.59 -5.13
N LEU A 317 -11.02 13.67 -3.86
CA LEU A 317 -11.04 12.52 -2.95
C LEU A 317 -12.03 11.44 -3.41
N SER A 318 -13.18 11.82 -3.96
CA SER A 318 -14.13 10.88 -4.57
C SER A 318 -13.47 10.15 -5.76
N GLY A 319 -12.79 10.88 -6.65
CA GLY A 319 -12.02 10.27 -7.74
C GLY A 319 -10.88 9.38 -7.27
N ASP A 320 -10.19 9.76 -6.19
CA ASP A 320 -9.15 8.92 -5.58
C ASP A 320 -9.74 7.61 -5.02
N LEU A 321 -10.98 7.64 -4.50
CA LEU A 321 -11.68 6.45 -4.00
C LEU A 321 -12.05 5.49 -5.14
N ASP A 322 -12.58 6.02 -6.25
CA ASP A 322 -12.82 5.25 -7.49
C ASP A 322 -11.53 4.60 -8.00
N HIS A 323 -10.40 5.32 -7.92
CA HIS A 323 -9.10 4.78 -8.31
C HIS A 323 -8.65 3.61 -7.43
N GLN A 324 -8.91 3.66 -6.12
CA GLN A 324 -8.59 2.54 -5.23
C GLN A 324 -9.45 1.30 -5.53
N GLU A 325 -10.74 1.46 -5.84
CA GLU A 325 -11.62 0.36 -6.24
C GLU A 325 -11.06 -0.35 -7.48
N ARG A 326 -10.73 0.40 -8.53
CA ARG A 326 -10.15 -0.14 -9.78
C ARG A 326 -8.80 -0.81 -9.56
N THR A 327 -8.01 -0.29 -8.63
CA THR A 327 -6.72 -0.89 -8.23
C THR A 327 -6.94 -2.25 -7.59
N ILE A 328 -7.93 -2.39 -6.70
CA ILE A 328 -8.32 -3.69 -6.12
C ILE A 328 -8.81 -4.61 -7.23
N GLN A 329 -9.71 -4.15 -8.11
CA GLN A 329 -10.26 -4.96 -9.19
C GLN A 329 -9.15 -5.53 -10.10
N THR A 330 -8.23 -4.68 -10.55
CA THR A 330 -7.12 -5.08 -11.44
C THR A 330 -6.16 -6.02 -10.73
N SER A 331 -5.78 -5.71 -9.49
CA SER A 331 -4.88 -6.55 -8.70
C SER A 331 -5.53 -7.90 -8.38
N LEU A 332 -6.84 -7.95 -8.18
CA LEU A 332 -7.59 -9.18 -7.93
C LEU A 332 -7.61 -10.10 -9.16
N LEU A 333 -7.80 -9.55 -10.35
CA LEU A 333 -7.69 -10.32 -11.60
C LEU A 333 -6.27 -10.91 -11.76
N ASN A 334 -5.24 -10.12 -11.49
CA ASN A 334 -3.86 -10.58 -11.58
C ASN A 334 -3.52 -11.61 -10.49
N TYR A 335 -4.02 -11.42 -9.27
CA TYR A 335 -3.89 -12.37 -8.16
C TYR A 335 -4.50 -13.73 -8.52
N ARG A 336 -5.75 -13.74 -9.01
CA ARG A 336 -6.42 -14.97 -9.47
C ARG A 336 -5.66 -15.65 -10.61
N SER A 337 -5.12 -14.87 -11.55
CA SER A 337 -4.28 -15.41 -12.63
C SER A 337 -2.96 -16.01 -12.11
N ALA A 338 -2.30 -15.37 -11.14
CA ALA A 338 -1.09 -15.87 -10.53
C ALA A 338 -1.35 -17.15 -9.73
N LEU A 339 -2.46 -17.22 -8.99
CA LEU A 339 -2.90 -18.41 -8.28
C LEU A 339 -3.19 -19.55 -9.26
N GLY A 340 -3.89 -19.28 -10.36
CA GLY A 340 -4.15 -20.26 -11.42
C GLY A 340 -2.86 -20.88 -11.98
N LYS A 341 -1.81 -20.08 -12.18
CA LYS A 341 -0.50 -20.62 -12.61
C LYS A 341 0.17 -21.51 -11.56
N ILE A 342 -0.07 -21.28 -10.27
CA ILE A 342 0.42 -22.15 -9.19
C ILE A 342 -0.37 -23.46 -9.20
N THR A 343 -1.70 -23.39 -9.38
CA THR A 343 -2.55 -24.59 -9.46
C THR A 343 -2.28 -25.42 -10.71
N ASP A 344 -1.86 -24.79 -11.82
CA ASP A 344 -1.45 -25.51 -13.03
C ASP A 344 -0.18 -26.33 -12.84
N LEU A 345 0.69 -25.95 -11.88
CA LEU A 345 1.90 -26.69 -11.53
C LEU A 345 1.61 -27.92 -10.63
N ASP A 346 0.49 -27.90 -9.92
CA ASP A 346 0.03 -28.97 -9.04
C ASP A 346 -1.50 -28.99 -8.98
N ALA A 347 -2.10 -29.82 -9.83
CA ALA A 347 -3.56 -29.93 -9.94
C ALA A 347 -4.23 -30.42 -8.64
N ASP A 348 -3.47 -31.12 -7.78
CA ASP A 348 -3.94 -31.64 -6.49
C ASP A 348 -3.59 -30.70 -5.32
N CYS A 349 -3.15 -29.46 -5.61
CA CYS A 349 -2.83 -28.49 -4.56
C CYS A 349 -4.06 -28.14 -3.72
N GLN A 350 -3.82 -27.90 -2.44
CA GLN A 350 -4.82 -27.49 -1.45
C GLN A 350 -4.40 -26.11 -0.98
N LEU A 351 -4.90 -25.07 -1.66
CA LEU A 351 -4.53 -23.67 -1.42
C LEU A 351 -5.80 -22.83 -1.19
N GLU A 352 -6.77 -23.40 -0.47
CA GLU A 352 -8.09 -22.81 -0.23
C GLU A 352 -7.97 -21.43 0.43
N PHE A 353 -7.00 -21.23 1.32
CA PHE A 353 -6.75 -19.93 1.95
C PHE A 353 -6.36 -18.83 0.95
N PHE A 354 -5.55 -19.16 -0.07
CA PHE A 354 -5.25 -18.20 -1.14
C PHE A 354 -6.47 -17.92 -2.00
N ALA A 355 -7.29 -18.94 -2.26
CA ALA A 355 -8.55 -18.76 -2.98
C ALA A 355 -9.55 -17.92 -2.16
N GLU A 356 -9.66 -18.15 -0.85
CA GLU A 356 -10.51 -17.40 0.08
C GLU A 356 -10.12 -15.93 0.14
N PHE A 357 -8.82 -15.63 0.22
CA PHE A 357 -8.35 -14.24 0.16
C PHE A 357 -8.87 -13.53 -1.10
N GLY A 358 -8.72 -14.15 -2.27
CA GLY A 358 -9.14 -13.53 -3.53
C GLY A 358 -10.67 -13.51 -3.75
N ASN A 359 -11.35 -14.60 -3.42
CA ASN A 359 -12.76 -14.78 -3.78
C ASN A 359 -13.72 -14.21 -2.74
N SER A 360 -13.29 -14.12 -1.48
CA SER A 360 -14.12 -13.63 -0.38
C SER A 360 -13.58 -12.32 0.16
N ILE A 361 -12.33 -12.31 0.67
CA ILE A 361 -11.83 -11.18 1.47
C ILE A 361 -11.59 -9.94 0.60
N ALA A 362 -10.83 -10.09 -0.48
CA ALA A 362 -10.53 -9.01 -1.42
C ALA A 362 -11.79 -8.52 -2.16
N GLU A 363 -12.71 -9.43 -2.48
CA GLU A 363 -13.99 -9.07 -3.10
C GLU A 363 -14.87 -8.25 -2.14
N ASN A 364 -14.91 -8.61 -0.86
CA ASN A 364 -15.61 -7.83 0.17
C ASN A 364 -15.02 -6.43 0.32
N TYR A 365 -13.68 -6.29 0.27
CA TYR A 365 -13.05 -4.97 0.28
C TYR A 365 -13.47 -4.13 -0.94
N ARG A 366 -13.53 -4.73 -2.12
CA ARG A 366 -13.98 -4.05 -3.35
C ARG A 366 -15.44 -3.58 -3.21
N LEU A 367 -16.34 -4.49 -2.82
CA LEU A 367 -17.76 -4.20 -2.61
C LEU A 367 -17.97 -3.11 -1.56
N GLN A 368 -17.18 -3.11 -0.49
CA GLN A 368 -17.24 -2.07 0.53
C GLN A 368 -16.87 -0.69 -0.03
N ILE A 369 -15.84 -0.60 -0.87
CA ILE A 369 -15.49 0.67 -1.52
C ILE A 369 -16.58 1.08 -2.51
N GLU A 370 -17.15 0.15 -3.28
CA GLU A 370 -18.23 0.41 -4.23
C GLU A 370 -19.47 1.03 -3.54
N MET A 371 -19.88 0.47 -2.39
CA MET A 371 -20.97 1.04 -1.58
C MET A 371 -20.63 2.45 -1.06
N GLU A 372 -19.37 2.67 -0.67
CA GLU A 372 -18.92 3.98 -0.17
C GLU A 372 -18.86 5.04 -1.26
N ILE A 373 -18.42 4.68 -2.47
CA ILE A 373 -18.49 5.54 -3.66
C ILE A 373 -19.95 5.96 -3.90
N ALA A 374 -20.88 5.01 -3.91
CA ALA A 374 -22.30 5.30 -4.10
C ALA A 374 -22.84 6.22 -3.01
N TYR A 375 -22.44 6.01 -1.75
CA TYR A 375 -22.81 6.85 -0.62
C TYR A 375 -22.29 8.30 -0.78
N PHE A 376 -21.00 8.50 -1.04
CA PHE A 376 -20.41 9.84 -1.13
C PHE A 376 -20.80 10.61 -2.40
N LYS A 377 -21.24 9.91 -3.45
CA LYS A 377 -21.78 10.56 -4.64
C LYS A 377 -22.96 11.49 -4.35
N SER A 378 -23.79 11.13 -3.34
CA SER A 378 -24.89 11.99 -2.90
C SER A 378 -24.42 13.35 -2.35
N GLY A 379 -23.28 13.38 -1.64
CA GLY A 379 -22.72 14.61 -1.09
C GLY A 379 -22.19 15.56 -2.16
N LEU A 380 -21.69 15.03 -3.27
CA LEU A 380 -21.30 15.85 -4.42
C LEU A 380 -22.51 16.60 -5.03
N THR A 381 -23.68 15.94 -5.07
CA THR A 381 -24.91 16.57 -5.60
C THR A 381 -25.36 17.73 -4.71
N VAL A 382 -25.29 17.57 -3.39
CA VAL A 382 -25.61 18.63 -2.41
C VAL A 382 -24.65 19.82 -2.56
N LEU A 383 -23.35 19.54 -2.72
CA LEU A 383 -22.33 20.56 -2.95
C LEU A 383 -22.58 21.42 -4.19
N GLU A 384 -22.91 20.78 -5.32
CA GLU A 384 -23.19 21.46 -6.58
C GLU A 384 -24.40 22.39 -6.43
N ALA A 385 -25.47 21.92 -5.78
CA ALA A 385 -26.69 22.70 -5.54
C ALA A 385 -26.44 23.94 -4.65
N ILE A 386 -25.66 23.79 -3.57
CA ILE A 386 -25.33 24.92 -2.69
C ILE A 386 -24.43 25.92 -3.42
N THR A 387 -23.47 25.46 -4.22
CA THR A 387 -22.54 26.33 -4.96
C THR A 387 -23.31 27.19 -5.97
N GLN A 388 -24.24 26.58 -6.72
CA GLN A 388 -25.10 27.29 -7.66
C GLN A 388 -26.01 28.31 -6.95
N SER A 389 -26.50 27.97 -5.76
CA SER A 389 -27.33 28.88 -4.94
C SER A 389 -26.52 30.09 -4.45
N MET A 390 -25.28 29.90 -3.98
CA MET A 390 -24.38 30.99 -3.59
C MET A 390 -24.07 31.93 -4.76
N GLN A 391 -23.72 31.37 -5.92
CA GLN A 391 -23.42 32.15 -7.12
C GLN A 391 -24.62 33.01 -7.54
N SER A 392 -25.82 32.44 -7.48
CA SER A 392 -27.07 33.15 -7.80
C SER A 392 -27.34 34.29 -6.81
N ALA A 393 -27.13 34.07 -5.50
CA ALA A 393 -27.32 35.10 -4.48
C ALA A 393 -26.33 36.28 -4.63
N ILE A 394 -25.07 35.99 -4.96
CA ILE A 394 -24.05 37.02 -5.20
C ILE A 394 -24.39 37.85 -6.46
N ALA A 395 -24.88 37.21 -7.52
CA ALA A 395 -25.31 37.91 -8.74
C ALA A 395 -26.46 38.88 -8.43
N LEU A 396 -27.48 38.43 -7.69
CA LEU A 396 -28.60 39.28 -7.28
C LEU A 396 -28.14 40.50 -6.46
N GLN A 397 -27.21 40.33 -5.51
CA GLN A 397 -26.69 41.46 -4.73
C GLN A 397 -25.89 42.48 -5.56
N ARG A 398 -25.21 42.03 -6.62
CA ARG A 398 -24.49 42.93 -7.56
C ARG A 398 -25.43 43.68 -8.49
N ASP A 399 -26.58 43.09 -8.81
CA ASP A 399 -27.57 43.67 -9.72
C ASP A 399 -28.63 44.52 -9.02
N VAL A 400 -28.63 44.63 -7.68
CA VAL A 400 -29.44 45.65 -6.99
C VAL A 400 -28.85 47.03 -7.30
N PRO A 401 -29.55 47.89 -8.07
CA PRO A 401 -29.13 49.28 -8.23
C PRO A 401 -29.13 49.91 -6.84
N ALA A 402 -28.15 50.76 -6.53
CA ALA A 402 -28.19 51.61 -5.35
C ALA A 402 -29.45 52.48 -5.42
N ILE A 403 -30.57 52.01 -4.85
CA ILE A 403 -31.74 52.84 -4.60
C ILE A 403 -31.35 53.70 -3.42
N ALA A 404 -30.77 54.87 -3.72
CA ALA A 404 -30.68 55.95 -2.77
C ALA A 404 -32.09 56.22 -2.20
N PRO A 405 -32.27 56.37 -0.88
CA PRO A 405 -33.54 56.81 -0.34
C PRO A 405 -33.70 58.28 -0.72
N THR A 406 -34.35 58.54 -1.86
CA THR A 406 -34.86 59.87 -2.19
C THR A 406 -36.06 60.17 -1.30
N ILE A 407 -35.79 60.49 -0.03
CA ILE A 407 -36.76 61.20 0.81
C ILE A 407 -36.72 62.66 0.34
N SER A 408 -37.61 63.00 -0.59
CA SER A 408 -37.86 64.38 -1.00
C SER A 408 -38.56 65.15 0.13
N PRO A 409 -38.10 66.37 0.48
CA PRO A 409 -38.67 67.17 1.55
C PRO A 409 -39.85 68.00 1.04
N LEU A 410 -41.09 67.50 1.16
CA LEU A 410 -42.27 68.22 0.68
C LEU A 410 -43.45 68.38 1.65
N TRP A 411 -43.24 68.27 2.97
CA TRP A 411 -44.25 68.72 3.95
C TRP A 411 -43.64 69.44 5.15
N ARG A 412 -43.07 70.63 4.90
CA ARG A 412 -43.00 71.73 5.89
C ARG A 412 -43.57 73.00 5.26
N ARG A 413 -44.90 73.16 5.32
CA ARG A 413 -45.59 74.46 5.38
C ARG A 413 -47.10 74.23 5.56
N PHE A 414 -47.54 74.12 6.80
CA PHE A 414 -48.77 74.76 7.25
C PHE A 414 -48.59 75.18 8.72
N LYS A 415 -48.24 76.46 8.90
CA LYS A 415 -48.41 77.20 10.16
C LYS A 415 -49.75 77.93 10.06
N PHE A 416 -50.70 77.64 10.94
CA PHE A 416 -51.75 78.53 11.47
C PHE A 416 -52.36 77.76 12.66
N ARG A 417 -52.75 78.28 13.80
CA ARG A 417 -52.54 79.51 14.60
C ARG A 417 -53.25 79.16 15.93
N LYS A 418 -52.79 79.73 17.04
CA LYS A 418 -53.42 79.64 18.37
C LYS A 418 -54.94 79.89 18.35
N THR A 419 -55.68 79.26 19.25
CA THR A 419 -56.58 79.94 20.21
C THR A 419 -56.88 79.07 21.43
N ASN A 420 -56.91 79.74 22.58
CA ASN A 420 -57.26 79.26 23.91
C ASN A 420 -58.75 78.91 24.03
N SER A 421 -59.06 77.91 24.86
CA SER A 421 -59.96 78.02 26.02
C SER A 421 -59.92 76.71 26.80
#